data_AF-A0A933WFF2-F1
#
_entry.id   AF-A0A933WFF2-F1
#
_cell.length_a   1.000
_cell.length_b   1.000
_cell.length_c   1.000
_cell.angle_alpha   90.00
_cell.angle_beta   90.00
_cell.angle_gamma   90.00
#
_symmetry.space_group_name_H-M   'P 1'
#
loop_
_entity.id
_entity.type
_entity.pdbx_description
1 polymer ?
#
loop_
_entity_poly.entity_id
_entity_poly.type
_entity_poly.pdbx_seq_one_letter_code
_entity_poly.pdbx_strand_id
1 'polypeptide(L)'
;MSNITRNFILTAFLYLLIGVTLGALLTINGMREILISSAPGIFLAHSHINIFGFIFMVIFGVNYHYIPIFSNRLMYSEKWANYHLYMMIVGVIGMAIGLAILNRAGIVISAIFETAGAYLFMFNIIKTFTQKPQIDKEPLKDERYIESDKIAVKFTRVSTPYLILGTTLTVFISLMPDGYIRFRPVIYHTYFLGWIAMMVFGVGYHILPRFADNKIYSLFLIRLNLKLANIGVAGFVFSWLLGIFFGSAFLSNLRHSFGILAASALFIFVYNIWRSVFRRKI
;
A
#
# COMPACT_ATOMS: atom_id res chain seq x y z
N MET A 1 -8.19 7.33 -18.98
CA MET A 1 -8.01 7.28 -17.51
C MET A 1 -9.20 8.00 -16.86
N SER A 2 -9.80 7.45 -15.80
CA SER A 2 -10.94 8.12 -15.13
C SER A 2 -10.48 9.40 -14.44
N ASN A 3 -11.41 10.36 -14.26
CA ASN A 3 -11.13 11.61 -13.55
C ASN A 3 -10.65 11.33 -12.11
N ILE A 4 -11.21 10.31 -11.46
CA ILE A 4 -10.81 9.84 -10.13
C ILE A 4 -9.32 9.46 -10.09
N THR A 5 -8.88 8.56 -10.97
CA THR A 5 -7.47 8.16 -11.02
C THR A 5 -6.57 9.37 -11.27
N ARG A 6 -6.96 10.28 -12.17
CA ARG A 6 -6.20 11.50 -12.42
C ARG A 6 -6.04 12.35 -11.16
N ASN A 7 -7.12 12.55 -10.41
CA ASN A 7 -7.09 13.38 -9.22
C ASN A 7 -6.21 12.78 -8.12
N PHE A 8 -6.25 11.46 -7.90
CA PHE A 8 -5.34 10.78 -6.98
C PHE A 8 -3.87 10.95 -7.40
N ILE A 9 -3.55 10.75 -8.68
CA ILE A 9 -2.18 10.86 -9.19
C ILE A 9 -1.66 12.30 -9.11
N LEU A 10 -2.45 13.30 -9.51
CA LEU A 10 -2.07 14.71 -9.41
C LEU A 10 -1.85 15.12 -7.95
N THR A 11 -2.75 14.73 -7.06
CA THR A 11 -2.63 14.99 -5.61
C THR A 11 -1.37 14.33 -5.04
N ALA A 12 -1.07 13.10 -5.44
CA ALA A 12 0.14 12.40 -5.03
C ALA A 12 1.42 13.15 -5.43
N PHE A 13 1.49 13.64 -6.67
CA PHE A 13 2.64 14.40 -7.14
C PHE A 13 2.78 15.77 -6.49
N LEU A 14 1.68 16.42 -6.12
CA LEU A 14 1.73 17.63 -5.29
C LEU A 14 2.35 17.32 -3.92
N TYR A 15 1.92 16.24 -3.26
CA TYR A 15 2.53 15.82 -2.00
C TYR A 15 4.00 15.40 -2.15
N LEU A 16 4.38 14.76 -3.25
CA LEU A 16 5.78 14.45 -3.54
C LEU A 16 6.61 15.73 -3.66
N LEU A 17 6.12 16.72 -4.42
CA LEU A 17 6.81 18.00 -4.60
C LEU A 17 7.03 18.69 -3.25
N ILE A 18 6.00 18.77 -2.42
CA ILE A 18 6.09 19.32 -1.06
C ILE A 18 7.07 18.51 -0.22
N GLY A 19 6.94 17.19 -0.22
CA GLY A 19 7.76 16.26 0.57
C GLY A 19 9.25 16.33 0.22
N VAL A 20 9.59 16.30 -1.06
CA VAL A 20 10.98 16.39 -1.55
C VAL A 20 11.56 17.78 -1.28
N THR A 21 10.78 18.85 -1.50
CA THR A 21 11.22 20.22 -1.17
C THR A 21 11.53 20.36 0.31
N LEU A 22 10.63 19.88 1.18
CA LEU A 22 10.86 19.89 2.63
C LEU A 22 12.08 19.05 3.00
N GLY A 23 12.26 17.87 2.39
CA GLY A 23 13.44 17.03 2.59
C GLY A 23 14.73 17.75 2.22
N ALA A 24 14.76 18.44 1.08
CA ALA A 24 15.90 19.24 0.64
C ALA A 24 16.19 20.41 1.58
N LEU A 25 15.18 21.11 2.09
CA LEU A 25 15.38 22.18 3.08
C LEU A 25 15.96 21.65 4.39
N LEU A 26 15.57 20.45 4.82
CA LEU A 26 16.08 19.81 6.04
C LEU A 26 17.54 19.36 5.95
N THR A 27 18.14 19.29 4.76
CA THR A 27 19.58 19.00 4.63
C THR A 27 20.46 20.23 4.80
N ILE A 28 19.91 21.43 4.63
CA ILE A 28 20.63 22.71 4.75
C ILE A 28 20.67 23.11 6.23
N ASN A 29 21.85 23.17 6.86
CA ASN A 29 21.99 23.36 8.32
C ASN A 29 21.17 24.53 8.89
N GLY A 30 21.31 25.73 8.33
CA GLY A 30 20.57 26.91 8.83
C GLY A 30 19.05 26.80 8.65
N MET A 31 18.59 26.26 7.52
CA MET A 31 17.15 26.02 7.30
C MET A 31 16.61 24.92 8.21
N ARG A 32 17.39 23.85 8.43
CA ARG A 32 17.05 22.76 9.34
C ARG A 32 16.84 23.28 10.75
N GLU A 33 17.74 24.12 11.25
CA GLU A 33 17.63 24.73 12.58
C GLU A 33 16.37 25.59 12.71
N ILE A 34 16.10 26.46 11.72
CA ILE A 34 14.87 27.27 11.67
C ILE A 34 13.63 26.38 11.70
N LEU A 35 13.56 25.39 10.81
CA LEU A 35 12.40 24.49 10.69
C LEU A 35 12.16 23.69 11.96
N ILE A 36 13.20 23.14 12.60
CA ILE A 36 13.07 22.39 13.85
C ILE A 36 12.62 23.31 14.99
N SER A 37 13.14 24.55 15.06
CA SER A 37 12.75 25.52 16.09
C SER A 37 11.27 25.90 16.01
N SER A 38 10.72 26.02 14.80
CA SER A 38 9.31 26.36 14.58
C SER A 38 8.38 25.14 14.59
N ALA A 39 8.89 23.97 14.19
CA ALA A 39 8.15 22.73 14.04
C ALA A 39 9.01 21.54 14.52
N PRO A 40 9.00 21.21 15.83
CA PRO A 40 9.87 20.19 16.40
C PRO A 40 9.70 18.79 15.79
N GLY A 41 8.52 18.48 15.25
CA GLY A 41 8.21 17.20 14.61
C GLY A 41 8.31 17.22 13.08
N ILE A 42 9.02 18.18 12.48
CA ILE A 42 9.05 18.36 11.01
C ILE A 42 9.55 17.12 10.24
N PHE A 43 10.45 16.31 10.81
CA PHE A 43 10.89 15.05 10.20
C PHE A 43 9.77 14.00 10.10
N LEU A 44 8.88 13.97 11.11
CA LEU A 44 7.72 13.10 11.11
C LEU A 44 6.72 13.56 10.04
N ALA A 45 6.48 14.86 9.95
CA ALA A 45 5.62 15.45 8.91
C ALA A 45 6.16 15.17 7.50
N HIS A 46 7.47 15.37 7.27
CA HIS A 46 8.14 15.04 6.01
C HIS A 46 7.94 13.56 5.63
N SER A 47 8.18 12.65 6.57
CA SER A 47 8.04 11.22 6.34
C SER A 47 6.59 10.84 6.03
N HIS A 48 5.63 11.42 6.76
CA HIS A 48 4.20 11.13 6.59
C HIS A 48 3.67 11.62 5.24
N ILE A 49 4.02 12.84 4.81
CA ILE A 49 3.63 13.37 3.49
C ILE A 49 4.15 12.48 2.36
N ASN A 50 5.40 12.00 2.44
CA ASN A 50 5.96 11.14 1.40
C ASN A 50 5.30 9.75 1.36
N ILE A 51 5.02 9.17 2.52
CA ILE A 51 4.43 7.82 2.58
C ILE A 51 2.92 7.87 2.26
N PHE A 52 2.14 8.63 3.03
CA PHE A 52 0.68 8.66 2.90
C PHE A 52 0.20 9.63 1.83
N GLY A 53 0.84 10.79 1.72
CA GLY A 53 0.51 11.78 0.70
C GLY A 53 0.93 11.37 -0.70
N PHE A 54 2.12 10.80 -0.87
CA PHE A 54 2.59 10.36 -2.19
C PHE A 54 2.35 8.87 -2.45
N ILE A 55 3.05 7.97 -1.75
CA ILE A 55 3.04 6.53 -2.10
C ILE A 55 1.63 5.93 -2.02
N PHE A 56 0.89 6.17 -0.92
CA PHE A 56 -0.47 5.64 -0.77
C PHE A 56 -1.42 6.22 -1.82
N MET A 57 -1.37 7.53 -2.09
CA MET A 57 -2.24 8.16 -3.10
C MET A 57 -1.99 7.60 -4.50
N VAL A 58 -0.74 7.32 -4.88
CA VAL A 58 -0.43 6.62 -6.14
C VAL A 58 -1.06 5.24 -6.14
N ILE A 59 -0.85 4.45 -5.08
CA ILE A 59 -1.39 3.09 -4.96
C ILE A 59 -2.93 3.12 -5.06
N PHE A 60 -3.60 4.04 -4.39
CA PHE A 60 -5.06 4.18 -4.47
C PHE A 60 -5.52 4.55 -5.88
N GLY A 61 -4.93 5.56 -6.50
CA GLY A 61 -5.29 6.00 -7.85
C GLY A 61 -5.10 4.91 -8.90
N VAL A 62 -3.95 4.24 -8.88
CA VAL A 62 -3.62 3.09 -9.73
C VAL A 62 -4.64 1.97 -9.51
N ASN A 63 -4.95 1.63 -8.26
CA ASN A 63 -5.89 0.55 -7.96
C ASN A 63 -7.32 0.84 -8.40
N TYR A 64 -7.78 2.10 -8.31
CA TYR A 64 -9.08 2.49 -8.86
C TYR A 64 -9.17 2.35 -10.39
N HIS A 65 -8.02 2.38 -11.08
CA HIS A 65 -7.98 2.16 -12.52
C HIS A 65 -7.85 0.67 -12.86
N TYR A 66 -6.85 0.00 -12.30
CA TYR A 66 -6.42 -1.30 -12.77
C TYR A 66 -7.21 -2.46 -12.16
N ILE A 67 -7.60 -2.40 -10.87
CA ILE A 67 -8.37 -3.50 -10.25
C ILE A 67 -9.65 -3.80 -11.04
N PRO A 68 -10.47 -2.80 -11.43
CA PRO A 68 -11.63 -3.05 -12.27
C PRO A 68 -11.25 -3.75 -13.59
N ILE A 69 -10.24 -3.23 -14.30
CA ILE A 69 -9.82 -3.72 -15.62
C ILE A 69 -9.42 -5.20 -15.56
N PHE A 70 -8.46 -5.57 -14.70
CA PHE A 70 -7.94 -6.94 -14.68
C PHE A 70 -8.85 -7.94 -13.97
N SER A 71 -9.80 -7.45 -13.18
CA SER A 71 -10.89 -8.27 -12.67
C SER A 71 -12.07 -8.36 -13.64
N ASN A 72 -12.01 -7.68 -14.79
CA ASN A 72 -13.06 -7.62 -15.80
C ASN A 72 -14.38 -7.06 -15.24
N ARG A 73 -14.30 -5.90 -14.56
CA ARG A 73 -15.40 -5.20 -13.91
C ARG A 73 -15.27 -3.69 -14.10
N LEU A 74 -16.34 -2.98 -13.78
CA LEU A 74 -16.30 -1.52 -13.63
C LEU A 74 -16.04 -1.18 -12.16
N MET A 75 -15.41 -0.03 -11.91
CA MET A 75 -15.31 0.48 -10.55
C MET A 75 -16.72 0.70 -9.99
N TYR A 76 -16.95 0.29 -8.75
CA TYR A 76 -18.28 0.33 -8.16
C TYR A 76 -18.88 1.75 -8.08
N SER A 77 -18.12 2.77 -7.65
CA SER A 77 -18.65 4.13 -7.56
C SER A 77 -17.58 5.22 -7.54
N GLU A 78 -17.70 6.19 -8.46
CA GLU A 78 -16.86 7.41 -8.45
C GLU A 78 -17.15 8.31 -7.26
N LYS A 79 -18.41 8.40 -6.81
CA LYS A 79 -18.81 9.21 -5.65
C LYS A 79 -18.07 8.77 -4.38
N TRP A 80 -18.05 7.47 -4.10
CA TRP A 80 -17.33 6.93 -2.93
C TRP A 80 -15.81 7.07 -3.07
N ALA A 81 -15.27 6.98 -4.28
CA ALA A 81 -13.85 7.24 -4.52
C ALA A 81 -13.46 8.71 -4.30
N ASN A 82 -14.35 9.66 -4.65
CA ASN A 82 -14.16 11.08 -4.33
C ASN A 82 -14.18 11.32 -2.81
N TYR A 83 -15.12 10.73 -2.08
CA TYR A 83 -15.12 10.86 -0.61
C TYR A 83 -13.84 10.29 0.01
N HIS A 84 -13.38 9.13 -0.47
CA HIS A 84 -12.07 8.61 -0.08
C HIS A 84 -10.94 9.62 -0.34
N LEU A 85 -10.87 10.19 -1.55
CA LEU A 85 -9.85 11.19 -1.89
C LEU A 85 -9.86 12.39 -0.92
N TYR A 86 -11.03 12.97 -0.66
CA TYR A 86 -11.14 14.12 0.25
C TYR A 86 -10.77 13.77 1.69
N MET A 87 -11.20 12.60 2.18
CA MET A 87 -10.80 12.10 3.51
C MET A 87 -9.28 11.97 3.63
N MET A 88 -8.63 11.43 2.59
CA MET A 88 -7.17 11.30 2.57
C MET A 88 -6.46 12.66 2.46
N ILE A 89 -6.99 13.62 1.69
CA ILE A 89 -6.40 14.97 1.60
C ILE A 89 -6.45 15.67 2.96
N VAL A 90 -7.63 15.71 3.59
CA VAL A 90 -7.82 16.35 4.90
C VAL A 90 -6.97 15.63 5.96
N GLY A 91 -6.99 14.30 5.95
CA GLY A 91 -6.20 13.47 6.85
C GLY A 91 -4.70 13.73 6.73
N VAL A 92 -4.13 13.66 5.53
CA VAL A 92 -2.68 13.83 5.33
C VAL A 92 -2.22 15.24 5.68
N ILE A 93 -2.97 16.29 5.32
CA ILE A 93 -2.62 17.67 5.68
C ILE A 93 -2.69 17.86 7.19
N GLY A 94 -3.81 17.46 7.80
CA GLY A 94 -3.98 17.57 9.24
C GLY A 94 -2.93 16.77 10.02
N MET A 95 -2.57 15.58 9.54
CA MET A 95 -1.56 14.73 10.15
C MET A 95 -0.18 15.35 10.02
N ALA A 96 0.18 15.87 8.85
CA ALA A 96 1.44 16.55 8.65
C ALA A 96 1.59 17.77 9.57
N ILE A 97 0.54 18.60 9.69
CA ILE A 97 0.53 19.75 10.60
C ILE A 97 0.63 19.26 12.05
N GLY A 98 -0.24 18.33 12.46
CA GLY A 98 -0.28 17.79 13.81
C GLY A 98 1.05 17.17 14.24
N LEU A 99 1.71 16.43 13.35
CA LEU A 99 3.06 15.90 13.58
C LEU A 99 4.11 17.01 13.65
N ALA A 100 4.08 17.99 12.74
CA ALA A 100 5.05 19.08 12.69
C ALA A 100 5.13 19.86 14.01
N ILE A 101 3.98 20.16 14.62
CA ILE A 101 3.89 20.90 15.89
C ILE A 101 3.65 19.99 17.12
N LEU A 102 3.72 18.67 16.95
CA LEU A 102 3.48 17.67 18.01
C LEU A 102 2.12 17.82 18.72
N ASN A 103 1.08 18.24 17.99
CA ASN A 103 -0.27 18.40 18.52
C ASN A 103 -1.04 17.07 18.48
N ARG A 104 -1.23 16.46 19.66
CA ARG A 104 -1.90 15.16 19.81
C ARG A 104 -3.33 15.15 19.27
N ALA A 105 -4.12 16.18 19.53
CA ALA A 105 -5.51 16.23 19.08
C ALA A 105 -5.60 16.24 17.53
N GLY A 106 -4.79 17.06 16.87
CA GLY A 106 -4.67 17.13 15.42
C GLY A 106 -4.22 15.80 14.82
N ILE A 107 -3.24 15.13 15.43
CA ILE A 107 -2.79 13.79 15.02
C ILE A 107 -3.96 12.78 15.08
N VAL A 108 -4.68 12.73 16.21
CA VAL A 108 -5.78 11.76 16.41
C VAL A 108 -6.94 12.03 15.44
N ILE A 109 -7.36 13.28 15.31
CA ILE A 109 -8.43 13.67 14.37
C ILE A 109 -8.04 13.29 12.95
N SER A 110 -6.80 13.57 12.54
CA SER A 110 -6.30 13.28 11.20
C SER A 110 -6.20 11.78 10.94
N ALA A 111 -5.79 10.99 11.94
CA ALA A 111 -5.79 9.53 11.86
C ALA A 111 -7.19 8.95 11.61
N ILE A 112 -8.24 9.56 12.19
CA ILE A 112 -9.63 9.18 11.93
C ILE A 112 -10.00 9.43 10.47
N PHE A 113 -9.63 10.60 9.92
CA PHE A 113 -9.85 10.92 8.50
C PHE A 113 -9.15 9.94 7.56
N GLU A 114 -7.85 9.65 7.79
CA GLU A 114 -7.11 8.69 6.97
C GLU A 114 -7.69 7.27 7.07
N THR A 115 -8.09 6.86 8.27
CA THR A 115 -8.72 5.55 8.50
C THR A 115 -10.07 5.44 7.81
N ALA A 116 -10.90 6.48 7.91
CA ALA A 116 -12.16 6.55 7.19
C ALA A 116 -11.94 6.48 5.67
N GLY A 117 -10.94 7.21 5.16
CA GLY A 117 -10.51 7.15 3.76
C GLY A 117 -10.16 5.73 3.32
N ALA A 118 -9.29 5.05 4.09
CA ALA A 118 -8.91 3.67 3.82
C ALA A 118 -10.11 2.71 3.83
N TYR A 119 -11.07 2.86 4.76
CA TYR A 119 -12.29 2.05 4.74
C TYR A 119 -13.20 2.35 3.55
N LEU A 120 -13.31 3.60 3.12
CA LEU A 120 -14.03 3.95 1.90
C LEU A 120 -13.39 3.34 0.64
N PHE A 121 -12.05 3.32 0.58
CA PHE A 121 -11.31 2.57 -0.44
C PHE A 121 -11.69 1.09 -0.42
N MET A 122 -11.60 0.45 0.74
CA MET A 122 -11.89 -0.97 0.89
C MET A 122 -13.33 -1.30 0.54
N PHE A 123 -14.29 -0.50 1.00
CA PHE A 123 -15.69 -0.64 0.65
C PHE A 123 -15.89 -0.63 -0.87
N ASN A 124 -15.28 0.34 -1.57
CA ASN A 124 -15.42 0.47 -3.02
C ASN A 124 -14.78 -0.71 -3.78
N ILE A 125 -13.60 -1.16 -3.36
CA ILE A 125 -12.92 -2.31 -3.96
C ILE A 125 -13.68 -3.62 -3.71
N ILE A 126 -14.15 -3.85 -2.48
CA ILE A 126 -14.95 -5.04 -2.16
C ILE A 126 -16.22 -5.05 -3.00
N LYS A 127 -16.96 -3.94 -3.06
CA LYS A 127 -18.17 -3.84 -3.86
C LYS A 127 -17.90 -4.03 -5.34
N THR A 128 -16.77 -3.53 -5.85
CA THR A 128 -16.29 -3.82 -7.21
C THR A 128 -16.19 -5.33 -7.41
N PHE A 129 -15.51 -6.07 -6.54
CA PHE A 129 -15.40 -7.53 -6.68
C PHE A 129 -16.73 -8.30 -6.57
N THR A 130 -17.73 -7.76 -5.85
CA THR A 130 -19.06 -8.37 -5.76
C THR A 130 -19.91 -8.20 -7.02
N GLN A 131 -19.57 -7.28 -7.92
CA GLN A 131 -20.27 -7.13 -9.19
C GLN A 131 -20.01 -8.35 -10.10
N LYS A 132 -20.98 -8.65 -10.97
CA LYS A 132 -20.78 -9.67 -12.01
C LYS A 132 -19.67 -9.19 -12.96
N PRO A 133 -18.77 -10.09 -13.42
CA PRO A 133 -17.83 -9.73 -14.48
C PRO A 133 -18.62 -9.22 -15.70
N GLN A 134 -18.15 -8.14 -16.32
CA GLN A 134 -18.78 -7.64 -17.54
C GLN A 134 -18.32 -8.50 -18.72
N ILE A 135 -19.23 -9.22 -19.37
CA ILE A 135 -18.89 -10.17 -20.46
C ILE A 135 -18.71 -9.40 -21.79
N ASP A 136 -19.27 -8.19 -21.90
CA ASP A 136 -19.61 -7.60 -23.21
C ASP A 136 -18.74 -6.38 -23.60
N LYS A 137 -17.78 -6.00 -22.75
CA LYS A 137 -16.88 -4.84 -22.98
C LYS A 137 -15.42 -5.23 -22.76
N GLU A 138 -14.91 -6.17 -23.55
CA GLU A 138 -13.47 -6.46 -23.55
C GLU A 138 -12.71 -5.54 -24.52
N PRO A 139 -11.53 -5.01 -24.15
CA PRO A 139 -10.39 -5.18 -25.04
C PRO A 139 -10.05 -6.68 -25.00
N LEU A 140 -10.15 -7.36 -26.15
CA LEU A 140 -9.85 -8.79 -26.35
C LEU A 140 -8.95 -9.34 -25.24
N LYS A 141 -9.47 -10.22 -24.36
CA LYS A 141 -8.65 -10.94 -23.38
C LYS A 141 -7.68 -11.79 -24.16
N ASP A 142 -6.52 -11.20 -24.42
CA ASP A 142 -5.39 -11.90 -24.95
C ASP A 142 -5.11 -13.09 -24.02
N GLU A 143 -5.30 -14.29 -24.59
CA GLU A 143 -5.29 -15.55 -23.86
C GLU A 143 -3.99 -15.75 -23.09
N ARG A 144 -2.91 -15.10 -23.54
CA ARG A 144 -1.59 -15.07 -22.89
C ARG A 144 -1.65 -14.59 -21.43
N TYR A 145 -2.65 -13.79 -21.05
CA TYR A 145 -2.70 -13.13 -19.74
C TYR A 145 -3.81 -13.63 -18.80
N ILE A 146 -4.74 -14.46 -19.28
CA ILE A 146 -5.92 -14.87 -18.51
C ILE A 146 -5.53 -15.51 -17.17
N GLU A 147 -4.59 -16.45 -17.20
CA GLU A 147 -4.18 -17.17 -16.00
C GLU A 147 -3.35 -16.31 -15.04
N SER A 148 -2.49 -15.44 -15.54
CA SER A 148 -1.75 -14.50 -14.70
C SER A 148 -2.67 -13.52 -14.00
N ASP A 149 -3.70 -13.01 -14.70
CA ASP A 149 -4.66 -12.06 -14.15
C ASP A 149 -5.53 -12.70 -13.06
N LYS A 150 -5.99 -13.94 -13.26
CA LYS A 150 -6.71 -14.69 -12.22
C LYS A 150 -5.91 -14.82 -10.93
N ILE A 151 -4.58 -15.00 -11.03
CA ILE A 151 -3.71 -15.07 -9.85
C ILE A 151 -3.41 -13.67 -9.30
N ALA A 152 -3.19 -12.67 -10.15
CA ALA A 152 -3.00 -11.28 -9.77
C ALA A 152 -4.17 -10.74 -8.93
N VAL A 153 -5.42 -11.06 -9.29
CA VAL A 153 -6.62 -10.74 -8.50
C VAL A 153 -6.54 -11.29 -7.08
N LYS A 154 -5.93 -12.47 -6.89
CA LYS A 154 -5.80 -13.07 -5.55
C LYS A 154 -4.90 -12.22 -4.66
N PHE A 155 -3.82 -11.64 -5.18
CA PHE A 155 -2.96 -10.72 -4.42
C PHE A 155 -3.75 -9.53 -3.88
N THR A 156 -4.55 -8.88 -4.74
CA THR A 156 -5.43 -7.78 -4.34
C THR A 156 -6.43 -8.21 -3.26
N ARG A 157 -7.05 -9.38 -3.42
CA ARG A 157 -7.99 -9.92 -2.43
C ARG A 157 -7.33 -10.23 -1.08
N VAL A 158 -6.15 -10.83 -1.06
CA VAL A 158 -5.47 -11.13 0.22
C VAL A 158 -4.88 -9.89 0.87
N SER A 159 -4.57 -8.83 0.10
CA SER A 159 -4.11 -7.54 0.66
C SER A 159 -5.19 -6.80 1.46
N THR A 160 -6.46 -7.09 1.18
CA THR A 160 -7.64 -6.41 1.74
C THR A 160 -7.70 -6.54 3.28
N PRO A 161 -7.64 -7.76 3.86
CA PRO A 161 -7.53 -7.93 5.31
C PRO A 161 -6.37 -7.17 5.94
N TYR A 162 -5.19 -7.13 5.31
CA TYR A 162 -4.03 -6.44 5.89
C TYR A 162 -4.25 -4.94 5.98
N LEU A 163 -4.88 -4.29 4.99
CA LEU A 163 -5.21 -2.87 5.10
C LEU A 163 -6.17 -2.63 6.27
N ILE A 164 -7.25 -3.40 6.36
CA ILE A 164 -8.26 -3.26 7.42
C ILE A 164 -7.62 -3.47 8.80
N LEU A 165 -6.82 -4.53 8.96
CA LEU A 165 -6.13 -4.82 10.20
C LEU A 165 -5.13 -3.71 10.55
N GLY A 166 -4.31 -3.26 9.59
CA GLY A 166 -3.33 -2.20 9.78
C GLY A 166 -3.97 -0.89 10.23
N THR A 167 -5.06 -0.47 9.58
CA THR A 167 -5.78 0.77 9.92
C THR A 167 -6.47 0.67 11.27
N THR A 168 -7.14 -0.45 11.54
CA THR A 168 -7.82 -0.69 12.82
C THR A 168 -6.82 -0.66 13.98
N LEU A 169 -5.72 -1.40 13.84
CA LEU A 169 -4.67 -1.45 14.85
C LEU A 169 -4.06 -0.07 15.07
N THR A 170 -3.80 0.69 14.00
CA THR A 170 -3.21 2.03 14.11
C THR A 170 -4.06 2.96 14.99
N VAL A 171 -5.37 3.03 14.77
CA VAL A 171 -6.26 3.87 15.58
C VAL A 171 -6.29 3.38 17.03
N PHE A 172 -6.52 2.09 17.23
CA PHE A 172 -6.60 1.50 18.56
C PHE A 172 -5.33 1.74 19.39
N ILE A 173 -4.17 1.55 18.77
CA ILE A 173 -2.85 1.72 19.39
C ILE A 173 -2.53 3.20 19.65
N SER A 174 -3.02 4.12 18.81
CA SER A 174 -2.82 5.56 18.99
C SER A 174 -3.54 6.12 20.22
N LEU A 175 -4.51 5.38 20.77
CA LEU A 175 -5.19 5.72 22.03
C LEU A 175 -4.38 5.30 23.27
N MET A 176 -3.36 4.46 23.12
CA MET A 176 -2.54 3.96 24.22
C MET A 176 -1.30 4.83 24.46
N PRO A 177 -0.94 5.15 25.72
CA PRO A 177 0.20 6.03 26.06
C PRO A 177 1.57 5.64 25.48
N ASP A 178 1.82 4.35 25.20
CA ASP A 178 3.08 3.85 24.59
C ASP A 178 2.86 2.84 23.46
N GLY A 179 1.61 2.73 22.99
CA GLY A 179 1.23 1.69 22.04
C GLY A 179 2.03 1.78 20.74
N TYR A 180 2.23 3.00 20.23
CA TYR A 180 2.86 3.19 18.94
C TYR A 180 4.26 2.58 18.88
N ILE A 181 5.12 2.85 19.86
CA ILE A 181 6.51 2.37 19.88
C ILE A 181 6.53 0.84 19.94
N ARG A 182 5.73 0.24 20.82
CA ARG A 182 5.70 -1.21 21.06
C ARG A 182 5.19 -2.00 19.86
N PHE A 183 4.19 -1.47 19.15
CA PHE A 183 3.55 -2.15 18.02
C PHE A 183 4.02 -1.68 16.65
N ARG A 184 4.95 -0.72 16.57
CA ARG A 184 5.49 -0.14 15.32
C ARG A 184 5.87 -1.21 14.28
N PRO A 185 6.58 -2.30 14.63
CA PRO A 185 6.92 -3.34 13.66
C PRO A 185 5.68 -4.05 13.12
N VAL A 186 4.70 -4.38 13.96
CA VAL A 186 3.44 -5.01 13.55
C VAL A 186 2.70 -4.12 12.56
N ILE A 187 2.55 -2.83 12.89
CA ILE A 187 1.84 -1.86 12.05
C ILE A 187 2.52 -1.73 10.68
N TYR A 188 3.82 -1.45 10.65
CA TYR A 188 4.51 -1.22 9.39
C TYR A 188 4.56 -2.46 8.50
N HIS A 189 4.87 -3.65 9.04
CA HIS A 189 4.93 -4.83 8.18
C HIS A 189 3.53 -5.26 7.69
N THR A 190 2.49 -4.96 8.45
CA THR A 190 1.10 -5.13 8.00
C THR A 190 0.79 -4.21 6.81
N TYR A 191 1.13 -2.92 6.88
CA TYR A 191 0.92 -2.01 5.75
C TYR A 191 1.85 -2.28 4.57
N PHE A 192 3.16 -2.29 4.79
CA PHE A 192 4.15 -2.34 3.72
C PHE A 192 4.23 -3.71 3.06
N LEU A 193 4.30 -4.79 3.85
CA LEU A 193 4.39 -6.14 3.29
C LEU A 193 3.02 -6.76 3.05
N GLY A 194 2.09 -6.58 3.98
CA GLY A 194 0.75 -7.19 3.90
C GLY A 194 -0.16 -6.53 2.87
N TRP A 195 -0.15 -5.20 2.81
CA TRP A 195 -1.02 -4.47 1.90
C TRP A 195 -0.29 -3.95 0.65
N ILE A 196 0.70 -3.06 0.80
CA ILE A 196 1.38 -2.39 -0.33
C ILE A 196 2.06 -3.40 -1.23
N ALA A 197 2.94 -4.26 -0.70
CA ALA A 197 3.69 -5.21 -1.52
C ALA A 197 2.74 -6.17 -2.26
N MET A 198 1.69 -6.67 -1.59
CA MET A 198 0.68 -7.51 -2.23
C MET A 198 -0.06 -6.77 -3.35
N MET A 199 -0.46 -5.52 -3.14
CA MET A 199 -1.08 -4.70 -4.18
C MET A 199 -0.13 -4.48 -5.37
N VAL A 200 1.13 -4.16 -5.10
CA VAL A 200 2.18 -3.99 -6.12
C VAL A 200 2.42 -5.29 -6.89
N PHE A 201 2.40 -6.45 -6.22
CA PHE A 201 2.54 -7.74 -6.90
C PHE A 201 1.37 -8.02 -7.83
N GLY A 202 0.14 -7.86 -7.35
CA GLY A 202 -1.07 -8.07 -8.17
C GLY A 202 -1.08 -7.17 -9.40
N VAL A 203 -0.95 -5.86 -9.19
CA VAL A 203 -0.93 -4.87 -10.26
C VAL A 203 0.28 -5.06 -11.19
N GLY A 204 1.45 -5.37 -10.64
CA GLY A 204 2.68 -5.55 -11.41
C GLY A 204 2.64 -6.78 -12.32
N TYR A 205 2.11 -7.91 -11.85
CA TYR A 205 1.89 -9.10 -12.69
C TYR A 205 0.87 -8.87 -13.79
N HIS A 206 -0.07 -7.96 -13.58
CA HIS A 206 -1.00 -7.54 -14.62
C HIS A 206 -0.33 -6.62 -15.65
N ILE A 207 0.26 -5.51 -15.22
CA ILE A 207 0.66 -4.43 -16.14
C ILE A 207 2.01 -4.69 -16.81
N LEU A 208 3.03 -5.09 -16.05
CA LEU A 208 4.41 -5.01 -16.52
C LEU A 208 4.71 -5.90 -17.75
N PRO A 209 4.23 -7.16 -17.82
CA PRO A 209 4.44 -7.98 -19.01
C PRO A 209 3.78 -7.37 -20.26
N ARG A 210 2.65 -6.68 -20.10
CA ARG A 210 1.90 -6.06 -21.20
C ARG A 210 2.62 -4.87 -21.81
N PHE A 211 3.32 -4.07 -21.00
CA PHE A 211 4.16 -2.99 -21.53
C PHE A 211 5.30 -3.50 -22.42
N ALA A 212 5.77 -4.73 -22.18
CA ALA A 212 6.75 -5.40 -23.03
C ALA A 212 6.11 -6.25 -24.14
N ASP A 213 4.78 -6.29 -24.24
CA ASP A 213 4.02 -7.19 -25.11
C ASP A 213 4.51 -8.66 -25.02
N ASN A 214 4.81 -9.09 -23.79
CA ASN A 214 5.33 -10.41 -23.49
C ASN A 214 4.40 -11.14 -22.50
N LYS A 215 4.24 -12.45 -22.68
CA LYS A 215 3.59 -13.29 -21.66
C LYS A 215 4.44 -13.37 -20.39
N ILE A 216 3.79 -13.66 -19.26
CA ILE A 216 4.54 -13.92 -18.03
C ILE A 216 5.50 -15.10 -18.22
N TYR A 217 6.71 -14.97 -17.67
CA TYR A 217 7.74 -15.99 -17.73
C TYR A 217 7.31 -17.31 -17.08
N SER A 218 6.79 -17.29 -15.85
CA SER A 218 6.33 -18.50 -15.16
C SER A 218 5.11 -18.28 -14.27
N LEU A 219 4.02 -18.99 -14.58
CA LEU A 219 2.82 -19.03 -13.74
C LEU A 219 3.08 -19.73 -12.39
N PHE A 220 3.98 -20.71 -12.36
CA PHE A 220 4.38 -21.37 -11.12
C PHE A 220 5.00 -20.36 -10.14
N LEU A 221 5.90 -19.50 -10.63
CA LEU A 221 6.54 -18.48 -9.81
C LEU A 221 5.55 -17.45 -9.26
N ILE A 222 4.51 -17.06 -10.02
CA ILE A 222 3.43 -16.22 -9.49
C ILE A 222 2.72 -16.92 -8.31
N ARG A 223 2.35 -18.20 -8.48
CA ARG A 223 1.66 -18.96 -7.42
C ARG A 223 2.54 -19.16 -6.19
N LEU A 224 3.82 -19.45 -6.39
CA LEU A 224 4.79 -19.60 -5.32
C LEU A 224 4.98 -18.28 -4.56
N ASN A 225 5.13 -17.17 -5.29
CA ASN A 225 5.16 -15.84 -4.72
C ASN A 225 3.94 -15.57 -3.83
N LEU A 226 2.73 -15.79 -4.33
CA LEU A 226 1.50 -15.56 -3.56
C LEU A 226 1.49 -16.35 -2.25
N LYS A 227 1.87 -17.63 -2.29
CA LYS A 227 1.93 -18.50 -1.11
C LYS A 227 2.98 -18.01 -0.12
N LEU A 228 4.21 -17.78 -0.58
CA LEU A 228 5.33 -17.37 0.27
C LEU A 228 5.10 -15.99 0.87
N ALA A 229 4.59 -15.04 0.10
CA ALA A 229 4.26 -13.71 0.58
C ALA A 229 3.18 -13.80 1.67
N ASN A 230 2.11 -14.58 1.46
CA ASN A 230 1.01 -14.61 2.42
C ASN A 230 1.40 -15.35 3.71
N ILE A 231 2.04 -16.52 3.60
CA ILE A 231 2.50 -17.28 4.77
C ILE A 231 3.60 -16.52 5.51
N GLY A 232 4.56 -15.98 4.75
CA GLY A 232 5.67 -15.20 5.28
C GLY A 232 5.18 -13.97 6.05
N VAL A 233 4.33 -13.13 5.45
CA VAL A 233 3.87 -11.90 6.11
C VAL A 233 2.93 -12.19 7.28
N ALA A 234 1.95 -13.10 7.13
CA ALA A 234 1.05 -13.46 8.22
C ALA A 234 1.82 -13.99 9.43
N GLY A 235 2.73 -14.96 9.20
CA GLY A 235 3.56 -15.53 10.25
C GLY A 235 4.52 -14.50 10.85
N PHE A 236 5.09 -13.61 10.03
CA PHE A 236 5.97 -12.54 10.50
C PHE A 236 5.24 -11.58 11.43
N VAL A 237 4.10 -11.05 11.01
CA VAL A 237 3.26 -10.13 11.80
C VAL A 237 2.78 -10.82 13.08
N PHE A 238 2.33 -12.07 12.99
CA PHE A 238 1.86 -12.84 14.14
C PHE A 238 3.00 -13.12 15.15
N SER A 239 4.20 -13.46 14.69
CA SER A 239 5.36 -13.68 15.56
C SER A 239 5.85 -12.40 16.24
N TRP A 240 5.68 -11.24 15.60
CA TRP A 240 5.89 -9.94 16.23
C TRP A 240 4.86 -9.70 17.33
N LEU A 241 3.59 -9.92 17.02
CA LEU A 241 2.49 -9.74 17.97
C LEU A 241 2.66 -10.65 19.19
N LEU A 242 2.96 -11.94 19.02
CA LEU A 242 3.24 -12.84 20.13
C LEU A 242 4.47 -12.39 20.95
N GLY A 243 5.53 -11.92 20.28
CA GLY A 243 6.73 -11.45 20.97
C GLY A 243 6.49 -10.21 21.85
N ILE A 244 5.47 -9.42 21.54
CA ILE A 244 5.03 -8.30 22.38
C ILE A 244 4.46 -8.80 23.72
N PHE A 245 3.75 -9.92 23.75
CA PHE A 245 3.08 -10.43 24.96
C PHE A 245 3.88 -11.48 25.73
N PHE A 246 4.65 -12.32 25.02
CA PHE A 246 5.31 -13.51 25.59
C PHE A 246 6.85 -13.42 25.61
N GLY A 247 7.43 -12.31 25.13
CA GLY A 247 8.88 -12.11 25.05
C GLY A 247 9.47 -12.45 23.68
N SER A 248 10.49 -11.69 23.27
CA SER A 248 11.03 -11.70 21.92
C SER A 248 12.05 -12.81 21.63
N ALA A 249 12.79 -13.27 22.65
CA ALA A 249 13.95 -14.15 22.46
C ALA A 249 13.58 -15.49 21.82
N PHE A 250 12.56 -16.18 22.35
CA PHE A 250 12.12 -17.48 21.84
C PHE A 250 11.46 -17.40 20.45
N LEU A 251 10.77 -16.30 20.16
CA LEU A 251 10.03 -16.10 18.90
C LEU A 251 10.88 -15.47 17.79
N SER A 252 12.12 -15.07 18.10
CA SER A 252 13.03 -14.43 17.16
C SER A 252 13.34 -15.33 15.96
N ASN A 253 13.69 -16.59 16.18
CA ASN A 253 13.99 -17.53 15.10
C ASN A 253 12.80 -17.75 14.16
N LEU A 254 11.60 -17.91 14.74
CA LEU A 254 10.37 -18.06 13.97
C LEU A 254 10.10 -16.83 13.10
N ARG A 255 10.32 -15.64 13.65
CA ARG A 255 10.20 -14.36 12.95
C ARG A 255 11.21 -14.24 11.81
N HIS A 256 12.47 -14.59 12.03
CA HIS A 256 13.48 -14.57 10.95
C HIS A 256 13.09 -15.52 9.82
N SER A 257 12.64 -16.73 10.13
CA SER A 257 12.17 -17.70 9.13
C SER A 257 11.02 -17.15 8.28
N PHE A 258 9.99 -16.55 8.91
CA PHE A 258 8.90 -15.92 8.18
C PHE A 258 9.35 -14.70 7.36
N GLY A 259 10.31 -13.92 7.89
CA GLY A 259 10.92 -12.81 7.17
C GLY A 259 11.65 -13.27 5.90
N ILE A 260 12.39 -14.38 5.97
CA ILE A 260 13.05 -15.00 4.82
C ILE A 260 12.03 -15.47 3.78
N LEU A 261 10.89 -16.05 4.18
CA LEU A 261 9.82 -16.42 3.24
C LEU A 261 9.25 -15.18 2.53
N ALA A 262 8.97 -14.10 3.26
CA ALA A 262 8.49 -12.85 2.69
C ALA A 262 9.50 -12.21 1.73
N ALA A 263 10.79 -12.19 2.10
CA ALA A 263 11.87 -11.71 1.24
C ALA A 263 12.02 -12.56 -0.02
N SER A 264 11.96 -13.89 0.11
CA SER A 264 12.01 -14.82 -1.02
C SER A 264 10.88 -14.57 -2.02
N ALA A 265 9.67 -14.24 -1.53
CA ALA A 265 8.56 -13.89 -2.39
C ALA A 265 8.85 -12.62 -3.23
N LEU A 266 9.48 -11.60 -2.64
CA LEU A 266 9.92 -10.41 -3.37
C LEU A 266 10.97 -10.74 -4.44
N PHE A 267 11.97 -11.56 -4.13
CA PHE A 267 12.96 -11.98 -5.13
C PHE A 267 12.32 -12.75 -6.29
N ILE A 268 11.35 -13.63 -5.99
CA ILE A 268 10.59 -14.34 -7.02
C ILE A 268 9.78 -13.36 -7.88
N PHE A 269 9.15 -12.33 -7.27
CA PHE A 269 8.45 -11.27 -8.00
C PHE A 269 9.38 -10.61 -9.02
N VAL A 270 10.48 -10.06 -8.52
CA VAL A 270 11.45 -9.29 -9.31
C VAL A 270 12.00 -10.16 -10.43
N TYR A 271 12.44 -11.37 -10.12
CA TYR A 271 12.99 -12.28 -11.12
C TYR A 271 11.97 -12.64 -12.21
N ASN A 272 10.74 -13.00 -11.83
CA ASN A 272 9.71 -13.39 -12.78
C ASN A 272 9.31 -12.21 -13.69
N ILE A 273 9.14 -11.01 -13.13
CA ILE A 273 8.87 -9.79 -13.89
C ILE A 273 10.03 -9.44 -14.80
N TRP A 274 11.27 -9.42 -14.30
CA TRP A 274 12.47 -9.13 -15.09
C TRP A 274 12.55 -10.04 -16.32
N ARG A 275 12.36 -11.34 -16.12
CA ARG A 275 12.34 -12.34 -17.20
C ARG A 275 11.14 -12.21 -18.12
N SER A 276 10.04 -11.63 -17.67
CA SER A 276 8.86 -11.38 -18.52
C SER A 276 9.04 -10.14 -19.39
N VAL A 277 9.64 -9.08 -18.84
CA VAL A 277 9.82 -7.79 -19.53
C VAL A 277 10.99 -7.85 -20.51
N PHE A 278 12.16 -8.36 -20.10
CA PHE A 278 13.40 -8.26 -20.89
C PHE A 278 13.71 -9.48 -21.76
N ARG A 279 12.76 -10.42 -21.91
CA ARG A 279 12.96 -11.55 -22.82
C ARG A 279 12.88 -11.05 -24.27
N ARG A 280 13.90 -11.35 -25.07
CA ARG A 280 13.89 -11.09 -26.52
C ARG A 280 12.78 -11.92 -27.18
N LYS A 281 12.01 -11.29 -28.07
CA LYS A 281 11.07 -11.98 -28.96
C LYS A 281 11.91 -12.90 -29.87
N ILE A 282 11.65 -14.21 -29.82
CA ILE A 282 12.16 -15.18 -30.80
C ILE A 282 11.12 -15.23 -31.91
#